data_AF-A0A661XTT9-F1
#
_entry.id   AF-A0A661XTT9-F1
#
_cell.length_a   1.000
_cell.length_b   1.000
_cell.length_c   1.000
_cell.angle_alpha   90.00
_cell.angle_beta   90.00
_cell.angle_gamma   90.00
#
_symmetry.space_group_name_H-M   'P 1'
#
loop_
_entity.id
_entity.type
_entity.pdbx_description
1 polymer ?
#
loop_
_entity_poly.entity_id
_entity_poly.type
_entity_poly.pdbx_seq_one_letter_code
_entity_poly.pdbx_strand_id
1 'polypeptide(L)'
;MSVGQNIKWNADSPLVWEDFQGPVDASSRFHAQTQSGVKYSFRWQSSYSKTTYTFEVFSYCDKSLSWVKSSKATDKLLAHEQLHFDISELHARKLKQTIAMTTFTKRYDSEIKNLFKENQRERELMQEQYDRETEHMKNRDNQLKWQQYVAEELNRLEKYTGSEIVN
;
A
#
# COMPACT_ATOMS: atom_id res chain seq x y z
N MET A 1 -1.61 -3.65 26.70
CA MET A 1 -2.27 -2.70 25.76
C MET A 1 -1.68 -2.99 24.39
N SER A 2 -2.46 -3.53 23.46
CA SER A 2 -1.98 -3.76 22.09
C SER A 2 -1.89 -2.40 21.41
N VAL A 3 -0.68 -1.85 21.30
CA VAL A 3 -0.42 -0.72 20.42
C VAL A 3 -0.87 -1.15 19.04
N GLY A 4 -1.74 -0.37 18.39
CA GLY A 4 -2.31 -0.73 17.09
C GLY A 4 -1.21 -1.12 16.12
N GLN A 5 -1.13 -2.41 15.78
CA GLN A 5 -0.02 -2.96 14.99
C GLN A 5 0.00 -2.40 13.57
N ASN A 6 -1.13 -1.89 13.06
CA ASN A 6 -1.24 -1.39 11.70
C ASN A 6 -1.48 0.13 11.70
N ILE A 7 -0.71 0.84 10.88
CA ILE A 7 -0.91 2.25 10.54
C ILE A 7 -1.61 2.29 9.19
N LYS A 8 -2.69 3.07 9.06
CA LYS A 8 -3.30 3.39 7.76
C LYS A 8 -2.53 4.54 7.12
N TRP A 9 -2.37 4.51 5.80
CA TRP A 9 -1.68 5.58 5.10
C TRP A 9 -2.42 6.92 5.27
N ASN A 10 -1.65 7.99 5.48
CA ASN A 10 -2.17 9.34 5.58
C ASN A 10 -1.11 10.33 5.08
N ALA A 11 -1.50 11.20 4.15
CA ALA A 11 -0.62 12.23 3.58
C ALA A 11 -0.05 13.18 4.65
N ASP A 12 -0.82 13.43 5.72
CA ASP A 12 -0.45 14.35 6.80
C ASP A 12 0.33 13.67 7.94
N SER A 13 0.53 12.35 7.86
CA SER A 13 1.22 11.55 8.88
C SER A 13 2.14 10.52 8.24
N PRO A 14 3.29 10.95 7.68
CA PRO A 14 4.29 10.04 7.16
C PRO A 14 4.88 9.15 8.26
N LEU A 15 5.50 8.03 7.85
CA LEU A 15 6.19 7.12 8.74
C LEU A 15 7.32 7.83 9.48
N VAL A 16 7.48 7.47 10.75
CA VAL A 16 8.62 7.84 11.58
C VAL A 16 9.32 6.58 12.08
N TRP A 17 10.55 6.70 12.56
CA TRP A 17 11.31 5.51 13.01
C TRP A 17 10.64 4.78 14.19
N GLU A 18 9.85 5.47 14.99
CA GLU A 18 9.02 4.91 16.07
C GLU A 18 7.93 3.95 15.56
N ASP A 19 7.66 3.93 14.25
CA ASP A 19 6.76 2.99 13.61
C ASP A 19 7.41 1.64 13.29
N PHE A 20 8.73 1.54 13.35
CA PHE A 20 9.49 0.32 13.02
C PHE A 20 9.80 -0.45 14.31
N GLN A 21 8.80 -1.15 14.84
CA GLN A 21 8.82 -1.80 16.15
C GLN A 21 9.11 -3.31 16.09
N GLY A 22 9.25 -3.85 14.89
CA GLY A 22 9.54 -5.26 14.65
C GLY A 22 10.96 -5.66 15.05
N PRO A 23 11.16 -6.97 15.30
CA PRO A 23 12.48 -7.49 15.62
C PRO A 23 13.43 -7.28 14.43
N VAL A 24 14.60 -6.69 14.70
CA VAL A 24 15.62 -6.47 13.68
C VAL A 24 16.15 -7.81 13.17
N ASP A 25 16.08 -8.04 11.86
CA ASP A 25 16.78 -9.14 11.22
C ASP A 25 18.28 -8.80 11.07
N ALA A 26 19.07 -9.29 12.03
CA ALA A 26 20.52 -9.10 12.04
C ALA A 26 21.22 -9.78 10.85
N SER A 27 20.61 -10.82 10.26
CA SER A 27 21.17 -11.57 9.13
C SER A 27 20.87 -10.91 7.77
N SER A 28 19.84 -10.07 7.71
CA SER A 28 19.47 -9.35 6.50
C SER A 28 20.59 -8.43 6.02
N ARG A 29 20.81 -8.39 4.70
CA ARG A 29 21.71 -7.40 4.07
C ARG A 29 21.11 -5.99 4.04
N PHE A 30 19.80 -5.87 4.26
CA PHE A 30 19.08 -4.60 4.23
C PHE A 30 19.26 -3.83 5.55
N HIS A 31 19.03 -2.52 5.49
CA HIS A 31 19.14 -1.63 6.65
C HIS A 31 17.80 -1.44 7.38
N ALA A 32 16.70 -1.56 6.67
CA ALA A 32 15.34 -1.52 7.18
C ALA A 32 14.44 -2.41 6.31
N GLN A 33 13.21 -2.60 6.78
CA GLN A 33 12.13 -3.22 6.03
C GLN A 33 10.81 -2.58 6.45
N THR A 34 10.02 -2.16 5.47
CA THR A 34 8.63 -1.75 5.64
C THR A 34 7.68 -2.88 5.26
N GLN A 35 6.96 -3.43 6.23
CA GLN A 35 5.92 -4.41 5.97
C GLN A 35 4.60 -3.68 5.67
N SER A 36 4.30 -3.46 4.38
CA SER A 36 3.08 -2.78 3.95
C SER A 36 2.20 -3.63 3.02
N GLY A 37 0.93 -3.25 2.87
CA GLY A 37 0.03 -3.88 1.91
C GLY A 37 -1.32 -3.19 1.81
N VAL A 38 -2.25 -3.84 1.10
CA VAL A 38 -3.65 -3.41 0.95
C VAL A 38 -4.56 -4.39 1.68
N LYS A 39 -5.53 -3.87 2.42
CA LYS A 39 -6.64 -4.65 3.02
C LYS A 39 -7.94 -4.23 2.35
N TYR A 40 -8.85 -5.20 2.23
CA TYR A 40 -10.21 -4.92 1.82
C TYR A 40 -11.22 -5.72 2.64
N SER A 41 -12.42 -5.17 2.75
CA SER A 41 -13.63 -5.88 3.13
C SER A 41 -14.78 -5.43 2.24
N PHE A 42 -15.85 -6.21 2.17
CA PHE A 42 -17.03 -5.81 1.41
C PHE A 42 -18.31 -6.33 2.04
N ARG A 43 -19.40 -5.64 1.72
CA ARG A 43 -20.76 -5.99 2.08
C ARG A 43 -21.65 -5.72 0.88
N TRP A 44 -22.75 -6.45 0.78
CA TRP A 44 -23.65 -6.32 -0.36
C TRP A 44 -25.10 -6.21 0.10
N GLN A 45 -25.89 -5.51 -0.70
CA GLN A 45 -27.32 -5.36 -0.53
C GLN A 45 -28.00 -5.67 -1.87
N SER A 46 -29.01 -6.54 -1.84
CA SER A 46 -29.77 -6.91 -3.03
C SER A 46 -31.18 -6.35 -2.93
N SER A 47 -31.61 -5.64 -3.98
CA SER A 47 -33.00 -5.26 -4.24
C SER A 47 -33.50 -5.97 -5.49
N TYR A 48 -34.82 -5.99 -5.73
CA TYR A 48 -35.48 -6.76 -6.79
C TYR A 48 -34.80 -6.70 -8.18
N SER A 49 -34.12 -5.60 -8.53
CA SER A 49 -33.45 -5.43 -9.83
C SER A 49 -31.96 -5.10 -9.76
N LYS A 50 -31.36 -4.92 -8.58
CA LYS A 50 -29.95 -4.48 -8.46
C LYS A 50 -29.30 -4.98 -7.17
N THR A 51 -28.11 -5.54 -7.31
CA THR A 51 -27.16 -5.73 -6.20
C THR A 51 -26.21 -4.55 -6.14
N THR A 52 -26.02 -3.98 -4.96
CA THR A 52 -25.04 -2.93 -4.67
C THR A 52 -23.98 -3.50 -3.75
N TYR A 53 -22.71 -3.26 -4.06
CA TYR A 53 -21.58 -3.68 -3.25
C TYR A 53 -20.90 -2.46 -2.65
N THR A 54 -20.65 -2.49 -1.34
CA THR A 54 -19.89 -1.46 -0.63
C THR A 54 -18.60 -2.08 -0.13
N PHE A 55 -17.47 -1.53 -0.56
CA PHE A 55 -16.14 -1.99 -0.20
C PHE A 55 -15.47 -0.98 0.73
N GLU A 56 -14.75 -1.49 1.73
CA GLU A 56 -13.73 -0.72 2.45
C GLU A 56 -12.36 -1.19 1.98
N VAL A 57 -11.55 -0.30 1.43
CA VAL A 57 -10.20 -0.57 0.91
C VAL A 57 -9.23 0.48 1.43
N PHE A 58 -8.15 0.02 2.07
CA PHE A 58 -7.10 0.89 2.59
C PHE A 58 -5.73 0.20 2.55
N SER A 59 -4.69 1.01 2.41
CA SER A 59 -3.32 0.56 2.61
C SER A 59 -2.94 0.57 4.08
N TYR A 60 -2.03 -0.31 4.47
CA TYR A 60 -1.52 -0.39 5.84
C TYR A 60 -0.01 -0.65 5.88
N CYS A 61 0.62 -0.22 6.97
CA CYS A 61 1.97 -0.59 7.38
C CYS A 61 1.90 -1.30 8.74
N ASP A 62 2.47 -2.50 8.84
CA ASP A 62 2.53 -3.29 10.07
C ASP A 62 3.81 -2.94 10.85
N LYS A 63 3.63 -2.20 11.95
CA LYS A 63 4.70 -1.75 12.84
C LYS A 63 5.48 -2.89 13.45
N SER A 64 4.79 -4.00 13.76
CA SER A 64 5.38 -5.15 14.46
C SER A 64 6.22 -6.04 13.55
N LEU A 65 6.09 -5.86 12.23
CA LEU A 65 6.85 -6.57 11.20
C LEU A 65 7.81 -5.65 10.44
N SER A 66 7.72 -4.34 10.66
CA SER A 66 8.64 -3.34 10.11
C SER A 66 9.78 -3.08 11.08
N TRP A 67 11.02 -3.08 10.61
CA TRP A 67 12.21 -2.97 11.47
C TRP A 67 13.28 -2.11 10.81
N VAL A 68 14.17 -1.56 11.63
CA VAL A 68 15.34 -0.79 11.18
C VAL A 68 16.56 -1.12 12.06
N LYS A 69 17.73 -1.26 11.44
CA LYS A 69 19.00 -1.24 12.17
C LYS A 69 19.25 0.18 12.63
N SER A 70 19.11 0.45 13.93
CA SER A 70 19.19 1.81 14.49
C SER A 70 20.44 2.60 14.05
N SER A 71 21.59 1.93 13.91
CA SER A 71 22.84 2.54 13.41
C SER A 71 22.82 2.96 11.93
N LYS A 72 21.77 2.61 11.19
CA LYS A 72 21.56 2.92 9.77
C LYS A 72 20.37 3.85 9.53
N ALA A 73 19.63 4.21 10.58
CA ALA A 73 18.48 5.11 10.50
C ALA A 73 18.94 6.50 10.01
N THR A 74 18.40 6.93 8.87
CA THR A 74 18.67 8.23 8.24
C THR A 74 17.42 8.70 7.53
N ASP A 75 17.25 10.01 7.34
CA ASP A 75 16.09 10.56 6.63
C ASP A 75 15.99 10.02 5.19
N LYS A 76 17.13 9.77 4.55
CA LYS A 76 17.19 9.17 3.21
C LYS A 76 16.64 7.74 3.21
N LEU A 77 16.96 6.94 4.22
CA LEU A 77 16.41 5.60 4.38
C LEU A 77 14.92 5.66 4.70
N LEU A 78 14.49 6.58 5.57
CA LEU A 78 13.08 6.71 5.91
C LEU A 78 12.25 7.10 4.69
N ALA A 79 12.75 8.02 3.85
CA ALA A 79 12.09 8.40 2.60
C ALA A 79 12.00 7.25 1.58
N HIS A 80 12.93 6.30 1.62
CA HIS A 80 12.88 5.09 0.79
C HIS A 80 11.82 4.11 1.28
N GLU A 81 11.78 3.88 2.60
CA GLU A 81 10.78 3.07 3.28
C GLU A 81 9.36 3.66 3.17
N GLN A 82 9.22 4.99 3.26
CA GLN A 82 7.96 5.69 3.04
C GLN A 82 7.42 5.42 1.64
N LEU A 83 8.28 5.41 0.60
CA LEU A 83 7.80 5.20 -0.75
C LEU A 83 7.25 3.79 -0.96
N HIS A 84 7.77 2.77 -0.27
CA HIS A 84 7.15 1.44 -0.25
C HIS A 84 5.71 1.50 0.29
N PHE A 85 5.46 2.30 1.32
CA PHE A 85 4.12 2.51 1.84
C PHE A 85 3.23 3.32 0.89
N ASP A 86 3.78 4.35 0.23
CA ASP A 86 3.06 5.14 -0.78
C ASP A 86 2.66 4.28 -2.00
N ILE A 87 3.51 3.31 -2.41
CA ILE A 87 3.16 2.32 -3.44
C ILE A 87 1.96 1.47 -2.99
N SER A 88 1.93 1.05 -1.73
CA SER A 88 0.76 0.33 -1.17
C SER A 88 -0.51 1.19 -1.24
N GLU A 89 -0.43 2.48 -0.91
CA GLU A 89 -1.57 3.39 -1.05
C GLU A 89 -2.00 3.57 -2.51
N LEU A 90 -1.04 3.74 -3.43
CA LEU A 90 -1.35 3.84 -4.85
C LEU A 90 -2.13 2.61 -5.32
N HIS A 91 -1.73 1.42 -4.89
CA HIS A 91 -2.44 0.19 -5.23
C HIS A 91 -3.81 0.07 -4.56
N ALA A 92 -4.01 0.61 -3.35
CA ALA A 92 -5.34 0.73 -2.75
C ALA A 92 -6.26 1.63 -3.59
N ARG A 93 -5.75 2.77 -4.10
CA ARG A 93 -6.51 3.66 -4.99
C ARG A 93 -6.81 3.03 -6.35
N LYS A 94 -5.83 2.34 -6.95
CA LYS A 94 -6.03 1.57 -8.20
C LYS A 94 -7.10 0.49 -8.01
N LEU A 95 -7.09 -0.24 -6.89
CA LEU A 95 -8.11 -1.25 -6.60
C LEU A 95 -9.50 -0.63 -6.48
N LYS A 96 -9.65 0.48 -5.76
CA LYS A 96 -10.92 1.23 -5.67
C LYS A 96 -11.42 1.68 -7.04
N GLN A 97 -10.52 2.17 -7.90
CA GLN A 97 -10.85 2.53 -9.28
C GLN A 97 -11.39 1.34 -10.07
N THR A 98 -10.67 0.21 -10.05
CA THR A 98 -11.06 -1.00 -10.78
C THR A 98 -12.39 -1.54 -10.28
N ILE A 99 -12.61 -1.58 -8.96
CA ILE A 99 -13.89 -1.97 -8.35
C ILE A 99 -15.01 -1.06 -8.87
N ALA A 100 -14.83 0.26 -8.83
CA ALA A 100 -15.86 1.21 -9.27
C ALA A 100 -16.25 1.04 -10.75
N MET A 101 -15.33 0.56 -11.58
CA MET A 101 -15.53 0.35 -13.03
C MET A 101 -15.99 -1.07 -13.39
N THR A 102 -15.97 -2.01 -12.44
CA THR A 102 -16.31 -3.41 -12.69
C THR A 102 -17.81 -3.62 -12.59
N THR A 103 -18.42 -4.35 -13.53
CA THR A 103 -19.79 -4.87 -13.34
C THR A 103 -19.68 -6.32 -12.90
N PHE A 104 -19.93 -6.60 -11.62
CA PHE A 104 -19.84 -7.96 -11.10
C PHE A 104 -20.97 -8.84 -11.62
N THR A 105 -20.65 -10.11 -11.86
CA THR A 105 -21.63 -11.12 -12.24
C THR A 105 -22.17 -11.85 -11.01
N LYS A 106 -22.97 -12.90 -11.22
CA LYS A 106 -23.38 -13.82 -10.14
C LYS A 106 -22.18 -14.52 -9.46
N ARG A 107 -20.97 -14.43 -10.03
CA ARG A 107 -19.73 -14.98 -9.47
C ARG A 107 -18.87 -13.92 -8.76
N TYR A 108 -19.49 -12.83 -8.29
CA TYR A 108 -18.84 -11.69 -7.63
C TYR A 108 -17.76 -12.08 -6.63
N ASP A 109 -17.98 -13.10 -5.78
CA ASP A 109 -16.98 -13.55 -4.80
C ASP A 109 -15.65 -13.94 -5.44
N SER A 110 -15.70 -14.66 -6.56
CA SER A 110 -14.50 -15.08 -7.30
C SER A 110 -13.87 -13.92 -8.07
N GLU A 111 -14.68 -13.01 -8.60
CA GLU A 111 -14.22 -11.84 -9.34
C GLU A 111 -13.50 -10.87 -8.42
N ILE A 112 -14.08 -10.57 -7.25
CA ILE A 112 -13.46 -9.73 -6.20
C ILE A 112 -12.13 -10.32 -5.74
N LYS A 113 -12.09 -11.63 -5.46
CA LYS A 113 -10.84 -12.31 -5.06
C LYS A 113 -9.76 -12.21 -6.14
N ASN A 114 -10.13 -12.36 -7.42
CA ASN A 114 -9.20 -12.24 -8.53
C ASN A 114 -8.69 -10.81 -8.70
N LEU A 115 -9.58 -9.80 -8.61
CA LEU A 115 -9.18 -8.38 -8.64
C LEU A 115 -8.18 -8.05 -7.55
N PHE A 116 -8.44 -8.50 -6.31
CA PHE A 116 -7.51 -8.28 -5.20
C PHE A 116 -6.18 -9.00 -5.44
N LYS A 117 -6.20 -10.28 -5.82
CA LYS A 117 -4.99 -11.06 -6.10
C LYS A 117 -4.12 -10.40 -7.16
N GLU A 118 -4.74 -9.92 -8.23
CA GLU A 118 -4.03 -9.24 -9.31
C GLU A 118 -3.45 -7.90 -8.83
N ASN A 119 -4.22 -7.09 -8.10
CA ASN A 119 -3.73 -5.83 -7.53
C ASN A 119 -2.54 -6.03 -6.59
N GLN A 120 -2.54 -7.09 -5.77
CA GLN A 120 -1.42 -7.47 -4.90
C GLN A 120 -0.18 -7.84 -5.71
N ARG A 121 -0.36 -8.65 -6.77
CA ARG A 121 0.71 -9.06 -7.67
C ARG A 121 1.34 -7.86 -8.37
N GLU A 122 0.53 -6.94 -8.88
CA GLU A 122 1.03 -5.71 -9.51
C GLU A 122 1.76 -4.81 -8.52
N ARG A 123 1.29 -4.72 -7.26
CA ARG A 123 1.98 -3.96 -6.21
C ARG A 123 3.37 -4.55 -5.96
N GLU A 124 3.45 -5.86 -5.76
CA GLU A 124 4.71 -6.56 -5.50
C GLU A 124 5.71 -6.34 -6.64
N LEU A 125 5.26 -6.47 -7.90
CA LEU A 125 6.09 -6.16 -9.06
C LEU A 125 6.57 -4.70 -9.09
N MET A 126 5.72 -3.75 -8.71
CA MET A 126 6.10 -2.34 -8.64
C MET A 126 7.11 -2.07 -7.52
N GLN A 127 6.99 -2.73 -6.36
CA GLN A 127 7.98 -2.63 -5.28
C GLN A 127 9.34 -3.18 -5.72
N GLU A 128 9.36 -4.37 -6.33
CA GLU A 128 10.59 -4.98 -6.86
C GLU A 128 11.24 -4.12 -7.95
N GLN A 129 10.42 -3.50 -8.81
CA GLN A 129 10.89 -2.57 -9.82
C GLN A 129 11.53 -1.34 -9.19
N TYR A 130 10.86 -0.72 -8.22
CA TYR A 130 11.37 0.43 -7.49
C TYR A 130 12.69 0.13 -6.77
N ASP A 131 12.77 -1.00 -6.06
CA ASP A 131 13.99 -1.47 -5.40
C ASP A 131 15.15 -1.62 -6.38
N ARG A 132 14.90 -2.29 -7.52
CA ARG A 132 15.90 -2.53 -8.57
C ARG A 132 16.39 -1.23 -9.17
N GLU A 133 15.48 -0.32 -9.54
CA GLU A 133 15.82 0.91 -10.25
C GLU A 133 16.48 1.95 -9.34
N THR A 134 16.18 1.94 -8.04
CA THR A 134 16.88 2.76 -7.05
C THR A 134 18.16 2.11 -6.52
N GLU A 135 18.47 0.89 -6.96
CA GLU A 135 19.56 0.06 -6.44
C GLU A 135 19.52 -0.03 -4.90
N HIS A 136 18.33 -0.27 -4.34
CA HIS A 136 18.06 -0.21 -2.91
C HIS A 136 18.57 1.11 -2.29
N MET A 137 18.01 2.24 -2.78
CA MET A 137 18.32 3.62 -2.36
C MET A 137 19.69 4.19 -2.79
N LYS A 138 20.58 3.41 -3.41
CA LYS A 138 21.91 3.91 -3.83
C LYS A 138 21.80 4.94 -4.96
N ASN A 139 20.86 4.75 -5.89
CA ASN A 139 20.61 5.65 -7.00
C ASN A 139 19.62 6.76 -6.60
N ARG A 140 20.15 7.94 -6.25
CA ARG A 140 19.37 9.09 -5.79
C ARG A 140 18.48 9.68 -6.89
N ASP A 141 18.93 9.69 -8.13
CA ASP A 141 18.16 10.28 -9.22
C ASP A 141 16.90 9.46 -9.51
N ASN A 142 17.02 8.14 -9.52
CA ASN A 142 15.86 7.26 -9.68
C ASN A 142 14.96 7.30 -8.44
N GLN A 143 15.51 7.43 -7.22
CA GLN A 143 14.70 7.64 -6.02
C GLN A 143 13.77 8.86 -6.16
N LEU A 144 14.30 9.99 -6.63
CA LEU A 144 13.52 11.22 -6.83
C LEU A 144 12.48 11.05 -7.94
N LYS A 145 12.84 10.40 -9.06
CA LYS A 145 11.88 10.11 -10.15
C LYS A 145 10.71 9.25 -9.67
N TRP A 146 10.99 8.22 -8.87
CA TRP A 146 9.95 7.37 -8.31
C TRP A 146 9.06 8.13 -7.32
N GLN A 147 9.64 8.97 -6.46
CA GLN A 147 8.88 9.83 -5.55
C GLN A 147 7.93 10.75 -6.31
N GLN A 148 8.43 11.41 -7.37
CA GLN A 148 7.61 12.27 -8.22
C GLN A 148 6.50 11.47 -8.92
N TYR A 149 6.85 10.34 -9.55
CA TYR A 149 5.89 9.49 -10.26
C TYR A 149 4.76 9.00 -9.34
N VAL A 150 5.10 8.47 -8.16
CA VAL A 150 4.09 7.99 -7.20
C VAL A 150 3.21 9.13 -6.70
N ALA A 151 3.79 10.31 -6.41
CA ALA A 151 3.01 11.47 -5.99
C ALA A 151 2.02 11.95 -7.07
N GLU A 152 2.46 12.00 -8.34
CA GLU A 152 1.62 12.35 -9.48
C GLU A 152 0.47 11.33 -9.66
N GLU A 153 0.76 10.04 -9.54
CA GLU A 153 -0.24 8.98 -9.64
C GLU A 153 -1.24 8.97 -8.48
N LEU A 154 -0.78 9.24 -7.26
CA LEU A 154 -1.66 9.43 -6.10
C LEU A 154 -2.60 10.61 -6.33
N ASN A 155 -2.09 11.74 -6.82
CA ASN A 155 -2.89 12.92 -7.14
C ASN A 155 -3.91 12.64 -8.26
N ARG A 156 -3.50 11.93 -9.33
CA ARG A 156 -4.40 11.51 -10.40
C ARG A 156 -5.58 10.67 -9.90
N LEU A 157 -5.38 9.95 -8.81
CA LEU A 157 -6.38 9.10 -8.16
C LEU A 157 -6.93 9.70 -6.86
N GLU A 158 -6.83 11.03 -6.66
CA GLU A 158 -7.27 11.73 -5.44
C GLU A 158 -8.72 11.41 -5.05
N LYS A 159 -9.62 11.25 -6.05
CA LYS A 159 -11.02 10.86 -5.82
C LYS A 159 -11.20 9.52 -5.10
N TYR A 160 -10.15 8.69 -5.03
CA TYR A 160 -10.13 7.42 -4.33
C TYR A 160 -9.35 7.48 -3.01
N THR A 161 -9.07 8.65 -2.45
CA THR A 161 -8.36 8.77 -1.16
C THR A 161 -9.16 8.16 -0.01
N GLY A 162 -10.48 8.33 0.00
CA GLY A 162 -11.37 7.73 1.00
C GLY A 162 -11.29 6.19 1.00
N SER A 163 -11.61 5.58 2.14
CA SER A 163 -11.56 4.12 2.28
C SER A 163 -12.76 3.41 1.68
N GLU A 164 -13.92 4.07 1.55
CA GLU A 164 -15.14 3.44 1.04
C GLU A 164 -15.33 3.65 -0.47
N ILE A 165 -15.77 2.61 -1.18
CA ILE A 165 -16.22 2.70 -2.58
C ILE A 165 -17.50 1.88 -2.78
N VAL A 166 -18.45 2.45 -3.52
CA VAL A 166 -19.73 1.80 -3.86
C VAL A 166 -19.70 1.40 -5.33
N ASN A 167 -20.11 0.16 -5.60
CA ASN A 167 -20.28 -0.44 -6.93
C ASN A 167 -21.75 -0.84 -7.16
#